data_AF-A0A2S5LKC8-F1
#
_entry.id   AF-A0A2S5LKC8-F1
#
_cell.length_a   1.000
_cell.length_b   1.000
_cell.length_c   1.000
_cell.angle_alpha   90.00
_cell.angle_beta   90.00
_cell.angle_gamma   90.00
#
_symmetry.space_group_name_H-M   'P 1'
#
loop_
_entity.id
_entity.type
_entity.pdbx_description
1 polymer ?
#
loop_
_entity_poly.entity_id
_entity_poly.type
_entity_poly.pdbx_seq_one_letter_code
_entity_poly.pdbx_strand_id
1 'polypeptide(L)'
;IVRAKLNRSKVDFRIGDYRLLNFANYDLIFAYLSPAAMSDLWQKAQAQMRPGCLLVSYEFNIEGVEPTQIIQQTDREKVVYVWKIK
;
A
#
# COMPACT_ATOMS: atom_id res chain seq x y z
N ILE A 1 16.59 -9.26 15.93
CA ILE A 1 16.13 -10.55 15.37
C ILE A 1 15.80 -11.58 16.46
N VAL A 2 16.66 -11.78 17.47
CA VAL A 2 16.46 -12.80 18.54
C VAL A 2 15.20 -12.57 19.40
N ARG A 3 14.82 -11.32 19.72
CA ARG A 3 13.62 -11.02 20.53
C ARG A 3 12.28 -11.27 19.81
N ALA A 4 12.25 -11.28 18.47
CA ALA A 4 11.02 -11.46 17.69
C ALA A 4 10.57 -12.93 17.58
N LYS A 5 11.46 -13.89 17.87
CA LYS A 5 11.11 -15.32 17.87
C LYS A 5 10.45 -15.77 19.19
N LEU A 6 10.68 -15.05 20.29
CA LEU A 6 10.19 -15.43 21.62
C LEU A 6 8.73 -14.99 21.87
N ASN A 7 8.32 -13.88 21.27
CA ASN A 7 6.93 -13.46 21.20
C ASN A 7 6.41 -13.84 19.82
N ARG A 8 5.39 -14.70 19.72
CA ARG A 8 4.70 -15.10 18.48
C ARG A 8 4.08 -13.90 17.74
N SER A 9 4.94 -13.03 17.21
CA SER A 9 4.55 -11.85 16.49
C SER A 9 4.00 -12.30 15.14
N LYS A 10 2.81 -11.81 14.79
CA LYS A 10 2.22 -12.01 13.46
C LYS A 10 2.93 -11.17 12.38
N VAL A 11 3.98 -10.45 12.75
CA VAL A 11 4.75 -9.57 11.86
C VAL A 11 5.84 -10.37 11.16
N ASP A 12 5.79 -10.38 9.84
CA ASP A 12 6.79 -10.99 8.98
C ASP A 12 7.51 -9.89 8.17
N PHE A 13 8.83 -9.85 8.26
CA PHE A 13 9.65 -8.90 7.50
C PHE A 13 10.36 -9.66 6.40
N ARG A 14 10.13 -9.23 5.15
CA ARG A 14 10.74 -9.84 3.98
C ARG A 14 11.58 -8.81 3.24
N ILE A 15 12.80 -9.20 2.89
CA ILE A 15 13.64 -8.47 1.95
C ILE A 15 13.38 -9.07 0.58
N GLY A 16 13.02 -8.23 -0.39
CA GLY A 16 12.76 -8.68 -1.74
C GLY A 16 12.00 -7.64 -2.55
N ASP A 17 11.66 -8.03 -3.77
CA ASP A 17 10.87 -7.22 -4.68
C ASP A 17 9.38 -7.41 -4.42
N TYR A 18 8.68 -6.33 -4.07
CA TYR A 18 7.25 -6.36 -3.80
C TYR A 18 6.43 -6.76 -5.05
N ARG A 19 6.98 -6.59 -6.26
CA ARG A 19 6.33 -6.97 -7.52
C ARG A 19 6.09 -8.47 -7.62
N LEU A 20 6.89 -9.27 -6.92
CA LEU A 20 6.77 -10.73 -6.86
C LEU A 20 5.72 -11.21 -5.85
N LEU A 21 5.23 -10.32 -4.98
CA LEU A 21 4.18 -10.68 -4.02
C LEU A 21 2.83 -10.82 -4.73
N ASN A 22 2.04 -11.80 -4.30
CA ASN A 22 0.65 -11.93 -4.73
C ASN A 22 -0.21 -10.98 -3.89
N PHE A 23 -0.73 -9.93 -4.52
CA PHE A 23 -1.53 -8.91 -3.83
C PHE A 23 -2.91 -9.43 -3.42
N ALA A 24 -3.42 -10.51 -4.02
CA ALA A 24 -4.69 -11.13 -3.66
C ALA A 24 -4.73 -11.60 -2.19
N ASN A 25 -3.57 -11.85 -1.59
CA ASN A 25 -3.44 -12.31 -0.21
C ASN A 25 -3.60 -11.21 0.84
N TYR A 26 -3.74 -9.94 0.42
CA TYR A 26 -3.78 -8.80 1.31
C TYR A 26 -5.06 -8.00 1.11
N ASP A 27 -5.73 -7.68 2.22
CA ASP A 27 -6.94 -6.84 2.20
C ASP A 27 -6.60 -5.34 2.18
N LEU A 28 -5.39 -4.99 2.65
CA LEU A 28 -4.86 -3.63 2.67
C LEU A 28 -3.37 -3.63 2.31
N ILE A 29 -2.99 -2.73 1.41
CA ILE A 29 -1.59 -2.47 1.06
C ILE A 29 -1.28 -1.02 1.39
N PHE A 30 -0.25 -0.80 2.19
CA PHE A 30 0.29 0.52 2.49
C PHE A 30 1.62 0.71 1.74
N ALA A 31 1.73 1.81 1.00
CA ALA A 31 2.88 2.12 0.18
C ALA A 31 3.43 3.52 0.51
N TYR A 32 4.75 3.59 0.62
CA TYR A 32 5.51 4.84 0.65
C TYR A 32 6.69 4.66 -0.30
N LEU A 33 6.43 4.94 -1.58
CA LEU A 33 7.32 4.68 -2.72
C LEU A 33 7.45 5.95 -3.57
N SER A 34 8.32 5.96 -4.57
CA SER A 34 8.43 7.10 -5.49
C SER A 34 7.23 7.20 -6.46
N PRO A 35 6.91 8.40 -7.00
CA PRO A 35 5.85 8.58 -8.00
C PRO A 35 5.97 7.66 -9.21
N ALA A 36 7.20 7.41 -9.68
CA ALA A 36 7.45 6.52 -10.81
C ALA A 36 7.04 5.06 -10.56
N ALA A 37 7.04 4.60 -9.30
CA ALA A 37 6.60 3.25 -8.95
C ALA A 37 5.08 3.15 -8.70
N MET A 38 4.40 4.28 -8.49
CA MET A 38 2.99 4.30 -8.10
C MET A 38 2.06 3.82 -9.22
N SER A 39 2.36 4.16 -10.48
CA SER A 39 1.58 3.70 -11.64
C SER A 39 1.62 2.18 -11.80
N ASP A 40 2.81 1.59 -11.72
CA ASP A 40 3.00 0.14 -11.80
C ASP A 40 2.34 -0.57 -10.61
N LEU A 41 2.47 0.00 -9.41
CA LEU A 41 1.82 -0.51 -8.20
C LEU A 41 0.30 -0.53 -8.36
N TRP A 42 -0.28 0.55 -8.91
CA TRP A 42 -1.72 0.65 -9.14
C TRP A 42 -2.21 -0.40 -10.12
N GLN A 43 -1.53 -0.57 -11.26
CA GLN A 43 -1.89 -1.60 -12.25
C GLN A 43 -1.88 -3.00 -11.64
N LYS A 44 -0.84 -3.32 -10.85
CA LYS A 44 -0.74 -4.60 -10.15
C LYS A 44 -1.85 -4.75 -9.09
N ALA A 45 -2.15 -3.69 -8.33
CA ALA A 45 -3.20 -3.69 -7.33
C ALA A 45 -4.58 -3.93 -7.94
N GLN A 46 -4.91 -3.21 -9.02
CA GLN A 46 -6.18 -3.39 -9.73
C GLN A 46 -6.32 -4.79 -10.34
N ALA A 47 -5.22 -5.38 -10.83
CA ALA A 47 -5.25 -6.71 -11.43
C ALA A 47 -5.32 -7.87 -10.42
N GLN A 48 -4.78 -7.70 -9.21
CA GLN A 48 -4.58 -8.82 -8.28
C GLN A 48 -5.33 -8.68 -6.95
N MET A 49 -5.60 -7.47 -6.47
CA MET A 49 -6.33 -7.29 -5.21
C MET A 49 -7.80 -7.63 -5.41
N ARG A 50 -8.45 -8.08 -4.33
CA ARG A 50 -9.88 -8.39 -4.36
C ARG A 50 -10.70 -7.10 -4.36
N PRO A 51 -11.88 -7.09 -4.99
CA PRO A 51 -12.84 -6.00 -4.85
C PRO A 51 -13.11 -5.68 -3.39
N GLY A 52 -13.10 -4.40 -3.04
CA GLY A 52 -13.28 -3.91 -1.68
C GLY A 52 -12.00 -3.74 -0.86
N CYS A 53 -10.87 -4.29 -1.31
CA CYS A 53 -9.57 -4.09 -0.67
C CYS A 53 -9.08 -2.64 -0.84
N LEU A 54 -8.13 -2.25 0.01
CA LEU A 54 -7.62 -0.87 0.08
C LEU A 54 -6.15 -0.79 -0.33
N LEU A 55 -5.84 0.13 -1.24
CA LEU A 55 -4.50 0.62 -1.48
C LEU A 55 -4.35 1.99 -0.80
N VAL A 56 -3.32 2.16 0.02
CA VAL A 56 -3.04 3.38 0.75
C VAL A 56 -1.64 3.86 0.37
N SER A 57 -1.51 5.11 -0.06
CA SER A 57 -0.23 5.74 -0.35
C SER A 57 0.01 6.95 0.54
N TYR A 58 1.21 7.02 1.11
CA TYR A 58 1.66 8.17 1.89
C TYR A 58 2.37 9.18 0.99
N GLU A 59 1.93 10.43 1.01
CA GLU A 59 2.44 11.60 0.25
C GLU A 59 2.30 11.53 -1.28
N PHE A 60 2.22 10.35 -1.88
CA PHE A 60 2.26 10.20 -3.33
C PHE A 60 0.90 9.82 -3.92
N ASN A 61 0.41 10.66 -4.83
CA ASN A 61 -0.79 10.40 -5.62
C ASN A 61 -0.48 9.47 -6.81
N ILE A 62 -1.50 8.78 -7.33
CA ILE A 62 -1.43 8.06 -8.61
C ILE A 62 -2.02 8.96 -9.69
N GLU A 63 -1.23 9.27 -10.71
CA GLU A 63 -1.67 10.13 -11.82
C GLU A 63 -2.84 9.48 -12.59
N GLY A 64 -3.89 10.27 -12.85
CA GLY A 64 -5.07 9.80 -13.58
C GLY A 64 -6.03 8.90 -12.79
N VAL A 65 -5.80 8.69 -11.49
CA VAL A 65 -6.66 7.84 -10.64
C VAL A 65 -7.18 8.63 -9.45
N GLU A 66 -8.49 8.84 -9.41
CA GLU A 66 -9.13 9.55 -8.31
C GLU A 66 -9.11 8.72 -7.01
N PRO A 67 -8.53 9.24 -5.92
CA PRO A 67 -8.56 8.57 -4.62
C PRO A 67 -9.99 8.52 -4.07
N THR A 68 -10.34 7.38 -3.48
CA THR A 68 -11.61 7.20 -2.76
C THR A 68 -11.68 8.07 -1.52
N GLN A 69 -10.54 8.27 -0.85
CA GLN A 69 -10.44 9.15 0.30
C GLN A 69 -9.06 9.81 0.34
N ILE A 70 -9.04 11.08 0.73
CA ILE A 70 -7.84 11.85 0.98
C ILE A 70 -7.85 12.24 2.45
N ILE A 71 -6.80 11.88 3.19
CA ILE A 71 -6.64 12.22 4.59
C ILE A 71 -5.51 13.23 4.69
N GLN A 72 -5.85 14.49 5.00
CA GLN A 72 -4.88 15.54 5.28
C GLN A 72 -4.49 15.48 6.76
N GLN A 73 -3.20 15.52 7.06
CA GLN A 73 -2.73 15.62 8.45
C GLN A 73 -2.78 17.09 8.90
N THR A 74 -3.47 17.37 10.00
CA THR A 74 -3.73 18.74 10.48
C THR A 74 -2.48 19.60 10.69
N ASP A 75 -1.33 18.97 10.98
CA ASP A 75 -0.06 19.64 11.35
C ASP A 75 1.07 19.42 10.32
N ARG A 76 0.78 18.75 9.20
CA ARG A 76 1.81 18.42 8.20
C ARG A 76 1.24 18.57 6.79
N GLU A 77 2.06 19.08 5.86
CA GLU A 77 1.75 19.09 4.42
C GLU A 77 1.60 17.68 3.80
N LYS A 78 1.70 16.64 4.64
CA LYS A 78 1.67 15.25 4.23
C LYS A 78 0.24 14.77 4.10
N VAL A 79 -0.06 14.22 2.93
CA VAL A 79 -1.39 13.73 2.56
C VAL A 79 -1.34 12.21 2.44
N VAL A 80 -2.38 11.53 2.91
CA VAL A 80 -2.56 10.10 2.68
C VAL A 80 -3.68 9.90 1.67
N TYR A 81 -3.36 9.20 0.59
CA TYR A 81 -4.29 8.85 -0.46
C TYR A 81 -4.76 7.42 -0.26
N VAL A 82 -6.07 7.18 -0.40
CA VAL A 82 -6.68 5.87 -0.24
C VAL A 82 -7.51 5.57 -1.48
N TRP A 83 -7.27 4.41 -2.10
CA TRP A 83 -8.07 3.88 -3.20
C TRP A 83 -8.71 2.57 -2.77
N LYS A 84 -10.02 2.47 -3.00
CA LYS A 84 -10.75 1.21 -2.86
C LYS A 84 -10.81 0.52 -4.21
N ILE A 85 -10.30 -0.71 -4.26
CA ILE A 85 -10.35 -1.55 -5.45
C ILE A 85 -11.82 -1.91 -5.71
N LYS A 86 -12.26 -1.70 -6.96
CA LYS A 86 -13.63 -1.99 -7.40
C LYS A 86 -13.74 -3.40 -7.95
#